data_AF-A0A5B0RJZ2-F1
#
_entry.id   AF-A0A5B0RJZ2-F1
#
_cell.length_a   1.000
_cell.length_b   1.000
_cell.length_c   1.000
_cell.angle_alpha   90.00
_cell.angle_beta   90.00
_cell.angle_gamma   90.00
#
_symmetry.space_group_name_H-M   'P 1'
#
loop_
_entity.id
_entity.type
_entity.pdbx_description
1 polymer ?
#
loop_
_entity_poly.entity_id
_entity_poly.type
_entity_poly.pdbx_seq_one_letter_code
_entity_poly.pdbx_strand_id
1 'polypeptide(L)'
;MLRTILRPSTSTFHNKNPLQLILLNSRRRQPYSVQQQPQPPTNPTVISQYRDRQQAEFRARNRSLLLYAISIGVVTLGLSYAAVPLYRAFCSATGYNGTPSTSSSRDGTGKFAPDRIAQPVGQKTITVRFNADKSDTLDWKFWPCQKSLTVKPGETVLAFYKAKNLSDHDLLGVATYNVTPGQVAPYFAKVECFCFDEQRLLAGEEVDLPIFFFIDKDFVEDPLMKDIDDIVLSYTFFKAKRNSYGFLEPDIPANSPHLSGFGNHPTAAPATPSTHIRPSNPTNNTTSTLTKP
;
A
#
# COMPACT_ATOMS: atom_id res chain seq x y z
N MET A 1 18.24 53.46 -19.48
CA MET A 1 19.67 53.05 -19.50
C MET A 1 19.74 51.54 -19.69
N LEU A 2 20.67 51.11 -20.55
CA LEU A 2 21.11 49.75 -20.87
C LEU A 2 20.13 48.77 -21.54
N ARG A 3 20.12 48.86 -22.88
CA ARG A 3 20.03 47.74 -23.83
C ARG A 3 21.42 47.09 -23.97
N THR A 4 21.54 45.76 -23.88
CA THR A 4 22.65 44.96 -24.45
C THR A 4 22.15 43.53 -24.74
N ILE A 5 21.62 43.28 -25.93
CA ILE A 5 22.23 42.52 -27.06
C ILE A 5 22.18 40.98 -26.87
N LEU A 6 21.10 40.38 -27.37
CA LEU A 6 21.11 39.03 -27.97
C LEU A 6 21.28 39.23 -29.48
N ARG A 7 22.34 38.65 -30.05
CA ARG A 7 22.66 38.70 -31.49
C ARG A 7 22.39 37.31 -32.08
N PRO A 8 21.54 37.16 -33.11
CA PRO A 8 21.42 35.91 -33.84
C PRO A 8 22.49 35.87 -34.94
N SER A 9 23.19 34.74 -35.07
CA SER A 9 24.11 34.52 -36.20
C SER A 9 23.59 33.38 -37.05
N THR A 10 22.98 33.75 -38.17
CA THR A 10 22.71 32.93 -39.33
C THR A 10 24.01 32.62 -40.07
N SER A 11 24.35 31.35 -40.27
CA SER A 11 25.35 30.94 -41.27
C SER A 11 24.74 30.01 -42.30
N THR A 12 24.33 30.65 -43.39
CA THR A 12 24.30 30.19 -44.78
C THR A 12 24.78 28.77 -45.09
N PHE A 13 23.84 27.97 -45.59
CA PHE A 13 24.01 26.79 -46.42
C PHE A 13 24.85 27.13 -47.67
N HIS A 14 26.05 26.58 -47.78
CA HIS A 14 26.85 26.68 -49.00
C HIS A 14 26.81 25.35 -49.75
N ASN A 15 26.01 25.36 -50.82
CA ASN A 15 25.95 24.35 -51.88
C ASN A 15 27.35 24.15 -52.50
N LYS A 16 27.94 22.96 -52.33
CA LYS A 16 29.07 22.49 -53.12
C LYS A 16 28.83 21.05 -53.57
N ASN A 17 28.71 20.90 -54.88
CA ASN A 17 28.54 19.66 -55.64
C ASN A 17 29.52 18.55 -55.20
N PRO A 18 29.06 17.29 -55.08
CA PRO A 18 29.87 16.17 -54.57
C PRO A 18 30.80 15.49 -55.60
N LEU A 19 30.94 16.00 -56.83
CA LEU A 19 31.63 15.30 -57.92
C LEU A 19 33.06 15.79 -58.25
N GLN A 20 33.63 16.69 -57.46
CA GLN A 20 34.99 17.22 -57.71
C GLN A 20 36.08 16.70 -56.76
N LEU A 21 35.75 15.80 -55.81
CA LEU A 21 36.70 15.36 -54.77
C LEU A 21 37.26 13.95 -54.96
N ILE A 22 37.00 13.30 -56.10
CA ILE A 22 37.36 11.88 -56.31
C ILE A 22 38.65 11.67 -57.14
N LEU A 23 39.26 12.69 -57.75
CA LEU A 23 40.32 12.46 -58.74
C LEU A 23 41.73 13.01 -58.46
N LEU A 24 42.08 13.36 -57.23
CA LEU A 24 43.48 13.72 -56.92
C LEU A 24 43.90 13.30 -55.52
N ASN A 25 44.09 11.99 -55.30
CA ASN A 25 45.05 11.56 -54.28
C ASN A 25 45.70 10.21 -54.59
N SER A 26 46.29 10.11 -55.78
CA SER A 26 47.32 9.11 -56.06
C SER A 26 48.69 9.68 -55.65
N ARG A 27 49.15 9.47 -54.41
CA ARG A 27 50.59 9.38 -54.10
C ARG A 27 50.87 8.94 -52.66
N ARG A 28 51.78 7.97 -52.57
CA ARG A 28 52.50 7.41 -51.41
C ARG A 28 51.72 6.42 -50.53
N ARG A 29 51.71 5.17 -51.00
CA ARG A 29 51.83 4.01 -50.09
C ARG A 29 53.18 4.16 -49.36
N GLN A 30 53.16 4.50 -48.07
CA GLN A 30 54.33 4.31 -47.22
C GLN A 30 54.50 2.80 -46.98
N PRO A 31 55.73 2.26 -47.05
CA PRO A 31 55.97 0.91 -46.60
C PRO A 31 55.76 0.88 -45.08
N TYR A 32 54.93 -0.05 -44.63
CA TYR A 32 54.71 -0.34 -43.22
C TYR A 32 56.06 -0.75 -42.62
N SER A 33 56.71 0.13 -41.86
CA SER A 33 57.85 -0.25 -41.04
C SER A 33 57.31 -1.17 -39.94
N VAL A 34 57.64 -2.45 -40.01
CA VAL A 34 57.46 -3.38 -38.91
C VAL A 34 58.22 -2.81 -37.72
N GLN A 35 57.49 -2.24 -36.75
CA GLN A 35 58.06 -1.92 -35.44
C GLN A 35 58.58 -3.24 -34.88
N GLN A 36 59.90 -3.37 -34.75
CA GLN A 36 60.52 -4.48 -34.04
C GLN A 36 59.92 -4.53 -32.64
N GLN A 37 59.19 -5.60 -32.36
CA GLN A 37 58.74 -5.95 -31.03
C GLN A 37 59.98 -5.97 -30.11
N PRO A 38 60.00 -5.26 -28.97
CA PRO A 38 61.11 -5.34 -28.03
C PRO A 38 61.34 -6.81 -27.65
N GLN A 39 62.56 -7.33 -27.89
CA GLN A 39 62.88 -8.70 -27.50
C GLN A 39 62.72 -8.84 -25.98
N PRO A 40 62.09 -9.92 -25.48
CA PRO A 40 61.92 -10.12 -24.06
C PRO A 40 63.32 -10.22 -23.41
N PRO A 41 63.57 -9.50 -22.30
CA PRO A 41 64.86 -9.56 -21.63
C PRO A 41 65.14 -11.00 -21.19
N THR A 42 66.28 -11.58 -21.58
CA THR A 42 66.68 -12.96 -21.25
C THR A 42 67.33 -13.09 -19.88
N ASN A 43 67.68 -11.97 -19.22
CA ASN A 43 68.28 -11.98 -17.90
C ASN A 43 67.21 -12.16 -16.80
N PRO A 44 67.34 -13.18 -15.93
CA PRO A 44 66.32 -13.50 -14.92
C PRO A 44 66.07 -12.35 -13.94
N THR A 45 67.11 -11.59 -13.57
CA THR A 45 67.02 -10.41 -12.70
C THR A 45 66.30 -9.24 -13.36
N VAL A 46 66.42 -9.10 -14.68
CA VAL A 46 65.74 -8.04 -15.43
C VAL A 46 64.26 -8.40 -15.59
N ILE A 47 63.95 -9.67 -15.88
CA ILE A 47 62.57 -10.17 -15.94
C ILE A 47 61.84 -9.97 -14.61
N SER A 48 62.49 -10.26 -13.48
CA SER A 48 61.86 -10.07 -12.16
C SER A 48 61.58 -8.59 -11.88
N GLN A 49 62.53 -7.69 -12.18
CA GLN A 49 62.33 -6.24 -12.03
C GLN A 49 61.21 -5.68 -12.90
N TYR A 50 61.05 -6.17 -14.14
CA TYR A 50 59.91 -5.78 -15.00
C TYR A 50 58.57 -6.30 -14.45
N ARG A 51 58.52 -7.54 -13.95
CA ARG A 51 57.32 -8.08 -13.30
C ARG A 51 56.95 -7.29 -12.05
N ASP A 52 57.92 -6.93 -11.22
CA ASP A 52 57.66 -6.18 -9.99
C ASP A 52 57.13 -4.77 -10.27
N ARG A 53 57.68 -4.08 -11.28
CA ARG A 53 57.16 -2.78 -11.74
C ARG A 53 55.75 -2.89 -12.31
N GLN A 54 55.48 -3.89 -13.15
CA GLN A 54 54.13 -4.14 -13.65
C GLN A 54 53.16 -4.45 -12.52
N GLN A 55 53.55 -5.30 -11.56
CA GLN A 55 52.73 -5.61 -10.39
C GLN A 55 52.47 -4.37 -9.54
N ALA A 56 53.45 -3.47 -9.37
CA ALA A 56 53.26 -2.21 -8.66
C ALA A 56 52.26 -1.28 -9.37
N GLU A 57 52.35 -1.15 -10.70
CA GLU A 57 51.39 -0.38 -11.50
C GLU A 57 49.98 -0.99 -11.45
N PHE A 58 49.85 -2.31 -11.56
CA PHE A 58 48.57 -3.01 -11.42
C PHE A 58 48.00 -2.85 -10.01
N ARG A 59 48.82 -2.92 -8.96
CA ARG A 59 48.38 -2.70 -7.57
C ARG A 59 47.90 -1.26 -7.35
N ALA A 60 48.60 -0.26 -7.91
CA ALA A 60 48.18 1.14 -7.82
C ALA A 60 46.84 1.38 -8.54
N ARG A 61 46.67 0.85 -9.77
CA ARG A 61 45.42 0.95 -10.53
C ARG A 61 44.28 0.21 -9.86
N ASN A 62 44.52 -1.01 -9.36
CA ASN A 62 43.52 -1.79 -8.65
C ASN A 62 43.11 -1.13 -7.34
N ARG A 63 44.03 -0.46 -6.63
CA ARG A 63 43.72 0.31 -5.43
C ARG A 63 42.79 1.48 -5.76
N SER A 64 43.07 2.24 -6.82
CA SER A 64 42.19 3.32 -7.27
C SER A 64 40.81 2.77 -7.67
N LEU A 65 40.75 1.69 -8.47
CA LEU A 65 39.49 1.06 -8.88
C LEU A 65 38.68 0.56 -7.67
N LEU A 66 39.33 -0.05 -6.68
CA LEU A 66 38.69 -0.51 -5.47
C LEU A 66 38.10 0.65 -4.65
N LEU A 67 38.82 1.77 -4.55
CA LEU A 67 38.30 2.98 -3.88
C LEU A 67 37.09 3.57 -4.61
N TYR A 68 37.10 3.61 -5.95
CA TYR A 68 35.93 4.03 -6.74
C TYR A 68 34.75 3.07 -6.61
N ALA A 69 35.00 1.76 -6.60
CA ALA A 69 33.94 0.77 -6.43
C ALA A 69 33.28 0.88 -5.06
N ILE A 70 34.08 1.08 -3.99
CA ILE A 70 33.56 1.28 -2.63
C ILE A 70 32.77 2.59 -2.54
N SER A 71 33.26 3.70 -3.13
CA SER A 71 32.52 4.97 -3.05
C SER A 71 31.17 4.90 -3.75
N ILE A 72 31.08 4.26 -4.92
CA ILE A 72 29.82 4.03 -5.62
C ILE A 72 28.89 3.12 -4.79
N GLY A 73 29.44 2.07 -4.16
CA GLY A 73 28.68 1.19 -3.29
C GLY A 73 28.05 1.92 -2.11
N VAL A 74 28.83 2.75 -1.40
CA VAL A 74 28.35 3.54 -0.25
C VAL A 74 27.28 4.55 -0.69
N VAL A 75 27.48 5.24 -1.82
CA VAL A 75 26.51 6.21 -2.34
C VAL A 75 25.19 5.53 -2.71
N THR A 76 25.25 4.37 -3.38
CA THR A 76 24.05 3.62 -3.81
C THR A 76 23.27 3.10 -2.60
N LEU A 77 23.96 2.61 -1.57
CA LEU A 77 23.35 2.18 -0.31
C LEU A 77 22.73 3.36 0.44
N GLY A 78 23.43 4.50 0.50
CA GLY A 78 22.93 5.73 1.12
C GLY A 78 21.65 6.24 0.44
N LEU A 79 21.64 6.28 -0.90
CA LEU A 79 20.46 6.67 -1.69
C LEU A 79 19.29 5.71 -1.49
N SER A 80 19.55 4.39 -1.48
CA SER A 80 18.51 3.38 -1.28
C SER A 80 17.86 3.51 0.11
N TYR A 81 18.65 3.75 1.14
CA TYR A 81 18.15 3.98 2.50
C TYR A 81 17.40 5.32 2.63
N ALA A 82 17.89 6.39 1.98
CA ALA A 82 17.28 7.71 2.01
C ALA A 82 16.01 7.83 1.14
N ALA A 83 15.81 6.95 0.16
CA ALA A 83 14.65 6.99 -0.74
C ALA A 83 13.32 6.86 0.01
N VAL A 84 13.24 5.99 1.02
CA VAL A 84 12.01 5.78 1.80
C VAL A 84 11.59 7.01 2.60
N PRO A 85 12.43 7.63 3.46
CA PRO A 85 12.04 8.84 4.19
C PRO A 85 11.81 10.04 3.26
N LEU A 86 12.58 10.18 2.18
CA LEU A 86 12.36 11.24 1.19
C LEU A 86 10.99 11.08 0.49
N TYR A 87 10.65 9.85 0.09
CA TYR A 87 9.34 9.53 -0.47
C TYR A 87 8.22 9.80 0.54
N ARG A 88 8.39 9.42 1.80
CA ARG A 88 7.41 9.71 2.86
C ARG A 88 7.21 11.20 3.08
N ALA A 89 8.28 12.00 3.08
CA ALA A 89 8.21 13.45 3.22
C ALA A 89 7.53 14.11 2.01
N PHE A 90 7.82 13.61 0.80
CA PHE A 90 7.15 14.06 -0.42
C PHE A 90 5.66 13.70 -0.41
N CYS A 91 5.31 12.46 -0.05
CA CYS A 91 3.93 11.98 0.05
C CYS A 91 3.14 12.72 1.14
N SER A 92 3.75 13.03 2.28
CA SER A 92 3.07 13.77 3.35
C SER A 92 2.92 15.27 3.06
N ALA A 93 3.80 15.86 2.25
CA ALA A 93 3.68 17.25 1.83
C ALA A 93 2.69 17.46 0.69
N THR A 94 2.64 16.52 -0.27
CA THR A 94 1.80 16.64 -1.49
C THR A 94 0.48 15.88 -1.41
N GLY A 95 0.30 14.97 -0.44
CA GLY A 95 -0.88 14.11 -0.35
C GLY A 95 -0.95 13.04 -1.44
N TYR A 96 0.14 12.80 -2.17
CA TYR A 96 0.20 11.81 -3.24
C TYR A 96 -0.10 10.39 -2.70
N ASN A 97 -0.94 9.63 -3.41
CA ASN A 97 -1.40 8.29 -3.04
C ASN A 97 -2.27 8.21 -1.76
N GLY A 98 -2.97 9.28 -1.39
CA GLY A 98 -3.92 9.27 -0.26
C GLY A 98 -3.26 9.25 1.12
N THR A 99 -1.95 9.53 1.20
CA THR A 99 -1.24 9.70 2.48
C THR A 99 -1.75 10.99 3.14
N PRO A 100 -2.33 10.95 4.35
CA PRO A 100 -2.85 12.14 4.99
C PRO A 100 -1.71 13.13 5.23
N SER A 101 -1.88 14.34 4.71
CA SER A 101 -0.93 15.43 4.94
C SER A 101 -0.83 15.69 6.44
N THR A 102 0.37 15.54 6.99
CA THR A 102 0.60 15.66 8.44
C THR A 102 0.40 17.11 8.91
N SER A 103 0.46 18.08 8.00
CA SER A 103 -0.01 19.46 8.24
C SER A 103 -1.51 19.50 8.55
N SER A 104 -2.33 18.76 7.79
CA SER A 104 -3.78 18.72 7.98
C SER A 104 -4.19 18.03 9.29
N SER A 105 -3.42 17.02 9.71
CA SER A 105 -3.69 16.31 10.96
C SER A 105 -3.18 17.05 12.21
N ARG A 106 -2.25 18.00 12.07
CA ARG A 106 -1.70 18.82 13.17
C ARG A 106 -2.45 20.13 13.36
N ASP A 107 -3.00 20.72 12.29
CA ASP A 107 -3.85 21.92 12.33
C ASP A 107 -5.34 21.61 12.52
N GLY A 108 -5.71 20.33 12.72
CA GLY A 108 -7.11 19.95 12.90
C GLY A 108 -7.97 20.17 11.66
N THR A 109 -7.40 20.10 10.46
CA THR A 109 -8.08 20.26 9.15
C THR A 109 -8.23 18.95 8.36
N GLY A 110 -7.88 17.81 8.95
CA GLY A 110 -8.11 16.48 8.36
C GLY A 110 -9.60 16.15 8.16
N LYS A 111 -9.92 15.04 7.50
CA LYS A 111 -11.32 14.62 7.24
C LYS A 111 -12.19 14.53 8.51
N PHE A 112 -11.57 14.31 9.67
CA PHE A 112 -12.24 14.27 10.99
C PHE A 112 -12.04 15.55 11.81
N ALA A 113 -11.68 16.65 11.17
CA ALA A 113 -11.61 17.97 11.77
C ALA A 113 -12.94 18.34 12.45
N PRO A 114 -12.92 18.87 13.69
CA PRO A 114 -14.16 19.29 14.35
C PRO A 114 -14.92 20.33 13.53
N ASP A 115 -14.23 21.20 12.77
CA ASP A 115 -14.85 22.19 11.89
C ASP A 115 -15.62 21.58 10.70
N ARG A 116 -15.21 20.39 10.25
CA ARG A 116 -15.92 19.64 9.18
C ARG A 116 -17.16 18.90 9.69
N ILE A 117 -17.21 18.57 10.97
CA ILE A 117 -18.26 17.76 11.62
C ILE A 117 -19.33 18.64 12.30
N ALA A 118 -19.01 19.88 12.68
CA ALA A 118 -19.84 20.65 13.62
C ALA A 118 -20.89 21.59 13.00
N GLN A 119 -20.84 21.89 11.69
CA GLN A 119 -21.78 22.87 11.10
C GLN A 119 -22.25 22.39 9.73
N PRO A 120 -23.53 22.03 9.53
CA PRO A 120 -24.02 21.69 8.20
C PRO A 120 -23.83 22.88 7.25
N VAL A 121 -23.28 22.64 6.06
CA VAL A 121 -23.03 23.69 5.05
C VAL A 121 -23.98 23.51 3.89
N GLY A 122 -24.64 24.61 3.51
CA GLY A 122 -25.56 24.65 2.37
C GLY A 122 -27.00 24.24 2.69
N GLN A 123 -27.86 24.41 1.69
CA GLN A 123 -29.27 23.97 1.73
C GLN A 123 -29.49 22.63 1.03
N LYS A 124 -28.43 22.08 0.41
CA LYS A 124 -28.51 20.79 -0.28
C LYS A 124 -28.76 19.69 0.73
N THR A 125 -29.78 18.89 0.46
CA THR A 125 -30.21 17.82 1.33
C THR A 125 -30.10 16.51 0.57
N ILE A 126 -29.52 15.49 1.19
CA ILE A 126 -29.19 14.22 0.57
C ILE A 126 -30.01 13.12 1.22
N THR A 127 -30.62 12.27 0.42
CA THR A 127 -31.35 11.08 0.89
C THR A 127 -30.41 9.88 0.89
N VAL A 128 -30.08 9.38 2.08
CA VAL A 128 -29.32 8.14 2.25
C VAL A 128 -30.31 6.99 2.42
N ARG A 129 -30.27 6.02 1.50
CA ARG A 129 -31.06 4.80 1.53
C ARG A 129 -30.21 3.66 2.07
N PHE A 130 -30.78 2.90 2.99
CA PHE A 130 -30.11 1.78 3.64
C PHE A 130 -30.57 0.48 3.00
N ASN A 131 -29.61 -0.26 2.47
CA ASN A 131 -29.82 -1.60 1.96
C ASN A 131 -29.08 -2.62 2.84
N ALA A 132 -29.67 -3.81 2.98
CA ALA A 132 -29.23 -4.86 3.88
C ALA A 132 -29.39 -6.22 3.20
N ASP A 133 -28.27 -6.85 2.91
CA ASP A 133 -28.19 -8.16 2.25
C ASP A 133 -27.36 -9.14 3.08
N LYS A 134 -27.50 -10.42 2.76
CA LYS A 134 -26.73 -11.50 3.36
C LYS A 134 -26.38 -12.55 2.31
N SER A 135 -25.36 -13.36 2.57
CA SER A 135 -25.11 -14.58 1.80
C SER A 135 -26.15 -15.65 2.11
N ASP A 136 -26.43 -16.51 1.13
CA ASP A 136 -27.36 -17.63 1.31
C ASP A 136 -26.84 -18.65 2.33
N THR A 137 -25.52 -18.76 2.48
CA THR A 137 -24.85 -19.63 3.45
C THR A 137 -24.96 -19.15 4.90
N LEU A 138 -25.41 -17.91 5.12
CA LEU A 138 -25.56 -17.30 6.44
C LEU A 138 -27.05 -17.26 6.80
N ASP A 139 -27.46 -18.09 7.75
CA ASP A 139 -28.86 -18.18 8.22
C ASP A 139 -29.23 -17.06 9.20
N TRP A 140 -28.89 -15.83 8.82
CA TRP A 140 -29.27 -14.64 9.55
C TRP A 140 -30.47 -13.97 8.91
N LYS A 141 -31.19 -13.20 9.69
CA LYS A 141 -32.10 -12.18 9.20
C LYS A 141 -31.42 -10.83 9.46
N PHE A 142 -31.19 -10.05 8.41
CA PHE A 142 -30.52 -8.76 8.49
C PHE A 142 -31.39 -7.71 7.78
N TRP A 143 -31.69 -6.60 8.46
CA TRP A 143 -32.53 -5.54 7.92
C TRP A 143 -32.19 -4.18 8.53
N PRO A 144 -32.43 -3.08 7.80
CA PRO A 144 -32.26 -1.75 8.37
C PRO A 144 -33.47 -1.39 9.24
N CYS A 145 -33.26 -0.73 10.38
CA CYS A 145 -34.37 -0.19 11.18
C CYS A 145 -35.10 0.95 10.46
N GLN A 146 -34.38 1.68 9.60
CA GLN A 146 -34.87 2.80 8.81
C GLN A 146 -34.47 2.61 7.34
N LYS A 147 -35.42 2.70 6.41
CA LYS A 147 -35.15 2.47 4.97
C LYS A 147 -34.41 3.62 4.31
N SER A 148 -34.68 4.84 4.74
CA SER A 148 -34.06 6.05 4.21
C SER A 148 -34.00 7.12 5.28
N LEU A 149 -33.00 7.99 5.16
CA LEU A 149 -32.80 9.14 6.02
C LEU A 149 -32.34 10.32 5.18
N THR A 150 -32.90 11.49 5.48
CA THR A 150 -32.59 12.74 4.83
C THR A 150 -31.58 13.51 5.69
N VAL A 151 -30.40 13.82 5.16
CA VAL A 151 -29.27 14.41 5.91
C VAL A 151 -28.66 15.58 5.16
N LYS A 152 -28.02 16.50 5.89
CA LYS A 152 -27.23 17.58 5.26
C LYS A 152 -25.73 17.27 5.29
N PRO A 153 -24.95 17.71 4.27
CA PRO A 153 -23.49 17.64 4.34
C PRO A 153 -22.94 18.36 5.57
N GLY A 154 -22.03 17.70 6.29
CA GLY A 154 -21.48 18.14 7.57
C GLY A 154 -22.35 17.78 8.79
N GLU A 155 -23.55 17.22 8.60
CA GLU A 155 -24.36 16.67 9.68
C GLU A 155 -23.91 15.23 9.97
N THR A 156 -23.78 14.90 11.27
CA THR A 156 -23.42 13.55 11.67
C THR A 156 -24.65 12.80 12.11
N VAL A 157 -24.80 11.56 11.61
CA VAL A 157 -26.01 10.78 11.89
C VAL A 157 -25.69 9.37 12.35
N LEU A 158 -26.53 8.91 13.27
CA LEU A 158 -26.62 7.56 13.76
C LEU A 158 -27.81 6.84 13.10
N ALA A 159 -27.55 5.69 12.49
CA ALA A 159 -28.58 4.78 12.01
C ALA A 159 -28.38 3.40 12.62
N PHE A 160 -29.44 2.57 12.63
CA PHE A 160 -29.38 1.24 13.22
C PHE A 160 -29.75 0.18 12.18
N TYR A 161 -29.00 -0.92 12.20
CA TYR A 161 -29.39 -2.18 11.58
C TYR A 161 -29.71 -3.21 12.66
N LYS A 162 -30.53 -4.19 12.31
CA LYS A 162 -30.83 -5.36 13.15
C LYS A 162 -30.35 -6.62 12.46
N ALA A 163 -29.70 -7.47 13.24
CA ALA A 163 -29.30 -8.81 12.82
C ALA A 163 -29.83 -9.84 13.82
N LYS A 164 -30.41 -10.93 13.31
CA LYS A 164 -30.89 -12.05 14.12
C LYS A 164 -30.37 -13.36 13.56
N ASN A 165 -29.77 -14.18 14.41
CA ASN A 165 -29.40 -15.55 14.05
C ASN A 165 -30.64 -16.45 14.11
N LEU A 166 -31.01 -17.07 12.98
CA LEU A 166 -32.15 -17.97 12.89
C LEU A 166 -31.77 -19.45 13.07
N SER A 167 -30.47 -19.74 13.19
CA SER A 167 -29.96 -21.09 13.36
C SER A 167 -29.84 -21.49 14.84
N ASP A 168 -29.75 -22.80 15.07
CA ASP A 168 -29.58 -23.40 16.39
C ASP A 168 -28.12 -23.45 16.88
N HIS A 169 -27.20 -22.84 16.14
CA HIS A 169 -25.78 -22.78 16.50
C HIS A 169 -25.22 -21.38 16.31
N ASP A 170 -24.09 -21.13 16.96
CA ASP A 170 -23.43 -19.83 16.86
C ASP A 170 -22.84 -19.66 15.47
N LEU A 171 -23.11 -18.50 14.88
CA LEU A 171 -22.62 -18.14 13.56
C LEU A 171 -21.73 -16.92 13.66
N LEU A 172 -20.71 -16.90 12.82
CA LEU A 172 -19.79 -15.79 12.69
C LEU A 172 -19.96 -15.18 11.30
N GLY A 173 -20.21 -13.88 11.28
CA GLY A 173 -20.44 -13.10 10.08
C GLY A 173 -19.46 -11.94 9.98
N VAL A 174 -19.04 -11.64 8.76
CA VAL A 174 -18.26 -10.44 8.41
C VAL A 174 -19.06 -9.63 7.40
N ALA A 175 -19.18 -8.32 7.61
CA ALA A 175 -19.94 -7.45 6.73
C ALA A 175 -19.02 -6.70 5.78
N THR A 176 -19.41 -6.60 4.52
CA THR A 176 -18.81 -5.65 3.57
C THR A 176 -19.81 -4.55 3.26
N TYR A 177 -19.31 -3.40 2.83
CA TYR A 177 -20.16 -2.27 2.48
C TYR A 177 -19.77 -1.64 1.16
N ASN A 178 -20.76 -1.07 0.50
CA ASN A 178 -20.56 -0.22 -0.68
C ASN A 178 -21.47 1.01 -0.62
N VAL A 179 -20.96 2.09 -1.21
CA VAL A 179 -21.67 3.37 -1.36
C VAL A 179 -21.92 3.59 -2.86
N THR A 180 -23.18 3.86 -3.21
CA THR A 180 -23.58 4.10 -4.60
C THR A 180 -24.29 5.45 -4.69
N PRO A 181 -23.95 6.32 -5.68
CA PRO A 181 -22.96 6.12 -6.72
C PRO A 181 -21.51 6.22 -6.21
N GLY A 182 -20.59 5.47 -6.84
CA GLY A 182 -19.21 5.29 -6.35
C GLY A 182 -18.39 6.59 -6.26
N GLN A 183 -18.76 7.61 -7.04
CA GLN A 183 -18.14 8.94 -6.98
C GLN A 183 -18.32 9.65 -5.63
N VAL A 184 -19.33 9.24 -4.84
CA VAL A 184 -19.59 9.80 -3.51
C VAL A 184 -18.73 9.16 -2.41
N ALA A 185 -18.17 7.98 -2.67
CA ALA A 185 -17.40 7.23 -1.67
C ALA A 185 -16.26 8.04 -0.99
N PRO A 186 -15.53 8.95 -1.68
CA PRO A 186 -14.51 9.77 -1.02
C PRO A 186 -15.06 10.78 0.00
N TYR A 187 -16.31 11.22 -0.18
CA TYR A 187 -16.98 12.20 0.68
C TYR A 187 -17.79 11.53 1.79
N PHE A 188 -18.10 10.24 1.64
CA PHE A 188 -18.83 9.48 2.64
C PHE A 188 -17.86 8.95 3.72
N ALA A 189 -17.78 9.64 4.85
CA ALA A 189 -16.91 9.26 5.96
C ALA A 189 -17.69 8.40 6.96
N LYS A 190 -17.45 7.09 6.90
CA LYS A 190 -17.94 6.17 7.92
C LYS A 190 -16.99 6.18 9.12
N VAL A 191 -17.51 6.56 10.29
CA VAL A 191 -16.72 6.77 11.51
C VAL A 191 -16.59 5.47 12.31
N GLU A 192 -17.65 4.69 12.43
CA GLU A 192 -17.65 3.41 13.17
C GLU A 192 -18.34 2.29 12.39
N CYS A 193 -17.65 1.16 12.21
CA CYS A 193 -18.04 0.06 11.33
C CYS A 193 -18.02 -1.29 12.08
N PHE A 194 -19.19 -1.90 12.27
CA PHE A 194 -19.33 -3.35 12.55
C PHE A 194 -18.80 -4.26 11.42
N CYS A 195 -18.28 -3.66 10.34
CA CYS A 195 -17.94 -4.32 9.09
C CYS A 195 -16.52 -4.88 9.11
N PHE A 196 -15.64 -4.29 9.92
CA PHE A 196 -14.29 -4.81 10.07
C PHE A 196 -14.16 -5.77 11.25
N ASP A 197 -15.13 -5.76 12.16
CA ASP A 197 -15.14 -6.67 13.29
C ASP A 197 -16.06 -7.85 13.04
N GLU A 198 -15.51 -9.02 13.33
CA GLU A 198 -16.23 -10.29 13.35
C GLU A 198 -17.45 -10.19 14.26
N GLN A 199 -18.65 -10.34 13.70
CA GLN A 199 -19.87 -10.42 14.50
C GLN A 199 -20.18 -11.89 14.76
N ARG A 200 -20.08 -12.30 16.02
CA ARG A 200 -20.56 -13.61 16.47
C ARG A 200 -21.93 -13.42 17.10
N LEU A 201 -22.96 -14.04 16.52
CA LEU A 201 -24.30 -14.10 17.10
C LEU A 201 -24.55 -15.51 17.60
N LEU A 202 -24.97 -15.63 18.86
CA LEU A 202 -25.40 -16.89 19.44
C LEU A 202 -26.68 -17.40 18.75
N ALA A 203 -26.98 -18.69 18.93
CA ALA A 203 -28.23 -19.27 18.44
C ALA A 203 -29.46 -18.46 18.91
N GLY A 204 -30.29 -18.01 17.97
CA GLY A 204 -31.51 -17.23 18.25
C GLY A 204 -31.30 -15.78 18.70
N GLU A 205 -30.05 -15.32 18.87
CA GLU A 205 -29.73 -13.98 19.36
C GLU A 205 -30.11 -12.91 18.33
N GLU A 206 -30.65 -11.78 18.82
CA GLU A 206 -30.90 -10.57 18.04
C GLU A 206 -30.07 -9.42 18.62
N VAL A 207 -29.33 -8.73 17.76
CA VAL A 207 -28.46 -7.61 18.14
C VAL A 207 -28.74 -6.38 17.28
N ASP A 208 -28.59 -5.21 17.91
CA ASP A 208 -28.66 -3.92 17.25
C ASP A 208 -27.24 -3.46 16.86
N LEU A 209 -27.06 -3.13 15.58
CA LEU A 209 -25.79 -2.74 14.97
C LEU A 209 -25.85 -1.25 14.60
N PRO A 210 -25.43 -0.33 15.50
CA PRO A 210 -25.35 1.09 15.18
C PRO A 210 -24.36 1.39 14.05
N ILE A 211 -24.64 2.41 13.24
CA ILE A 211 -23.67 2.94 12.29
C ILE A 211 -23.63 4.45 12.42
N PHE A 212 -22.41 4.98 12.57
CA PHE A 212 -22.17 6.41 12.68
C PHE A 212 -21.43 6.89 11.43
N PHE A 213 -22.02 7.86 10.73
CA PHE A 213 -21.47 8.39 9.49
C PHE A 213 -21.82 9.87 9.29
N PHE A 214 -21.05 10.53 8.43
CA PHE A 214 -21.36 11.86 7.92
C PHE A 214 -20.93 11.98 6.45
N ILE A 215 -21.47 12.99 5.78
CA ILE A 215 -21.06 13.37 4.42
C ILE A 215 -20.20 14.62 4.54
N ASP A 216 -18.99 14.62 3.99
CA ASP A 216 -18.10 15.78 4.02
C ASP A 216 -18.69 16.98 3.27
N LYS A 217 -18.39 18.20 3.73
CA LYS A 217 -18.87 19.47 3.17
C LYS A 217 -18.36 19.70 1.76
N ASP A 218 -17.18 19.19 1.45
CA ASP A 218 -16.56 19.28 0.11
C ASP A 218 -17.46 18.66 -0.97
N PHE A 219 -18.43 17.81 -0.60
CA PHE A 219 -19.46 17.31 -1.49
C PHE A 219 -20.29 18.43 -2.15
N VAL A 220 -20.52 19.56 -1.46
CA VAL A 220 -21.31 20.68 -2.00
C VAL A 220 -20.49 21.52 -2.99
N GLU A 221 -19.18 21.60 -2.76
CA GLU A 221 -18.27 22.42 -3.56
C GLU A 221 -17.82 21.70 -4.85
N ASP A 222 -17.91 20.36 -4.90
CA ASP A 222 -17.54 19.57 -6.07
C ASP A 222 -18.61 19.62 -7.19
N PRO A 223 -18.30 20.15 -8.38
CA PRO A 223 -19.23 20.16 -9.52
C PRO A 223 -19.73 18.77 -9.95
N LEU A 224 -18.93 17.71 -9.73
CA LEU A 224 -19.31 16.33 -10.08
C LEU A 224 -20.42 15.76 -9.17
N MET A 225 -20.60 16.35 -8.00
CA MET A 225 -21.60 15.92 -7.00
C MET A 225 -22.90 16.71 -7.07
N LYS A 226 -22.99 17.69 -7.98
CA LYS A 226 -24.12 18.63 -8.09
C LYS A 226 -25.46 17.94 -8.31
N ASP A 227 -25.49 16.87 -9.11
CA ASP A 227 -26.73 16.17 -9.51
C ASP A 227 -27.02 14.92 -8.67
N ILE A 228 -26.25 14.69 -7.60
CA ILE A 228 -26.45 13.54 -6.71
C ILE A 228 -27.23 13.96 -5.48
N ASP A 229 -28.45 13.45 -5.35
CA ASP A 229 -29.30 13.67 -4.17
C ASP A 229 -29.66 12.36 -3.45
N ASP A 230 -29.50 11.21 -4.11
CA ASP A 230 -29.74 9.89 -3.54
C ASP A 230 -28.43 9.11 -3.42
N ILE A 231 -28.13 8.66 -2.20
CA ILE A 231 -27.00 7.76 -1.91
C ILE A 231 -27.57 6.45 -1.37
N VAL A 232 -27.08 5.32 -1.85
CA VAL A 232 -27.40 4.01 -1.29
C VAL A 232 -26.20 3.48 -0.53
N LEU A 233 -26.38 3.28 0.77
CA LEU A 233 -25.44 2.55 1.62
C LEU A 233 -25.91 1.10 1.72
N SER A 234 -25.17 0.22 1.06
CA SER A 234 -25.47 -1.22 1.02
C SER A 234 -24.51 -1.98 1.91
N TYR A 235 -25.06 -2.85 2.75
CA TYR A 235 -24.35 -3.77 3.61
C TYR A 235 -24.65 -5.21 3.21
N THR A 236 -23.61 -6.04 3.05
CA THR A 236 -23.78 -7.47 2.81
C THR A 236 -22.98 -8.28 3.82
N PHE A 237 -23.67 -9.15 4.56
CA PHE A 237 -23.04 -10.09 5.49
C PHE A 237 -22.66 -11.41 4.81
N PHE A 238 -21.47 -11.89 5.10
CA PHE A 238 -20.96 -13.19 4.66
C PHE A 238 -20.63 -14.06 5.86
N LYS A 239 -20.89 -15.36 5.74
CA LYS A 239 -20.44 -16.35 6.71
C LYS A 239 -18.91 -16.46 6.67
N ALA A 240 -18.29 -16.41 7.83
CA ALA A 240 -16.86 -16.64 8.00
C ALA A 240 -16.62 -17.72 9.05
N LYS A 241 -15.50 -18.43 8.92
CA LYS A 241 -15.02 -19.37 9.93
C LYS A 241 -13.63 -18.99 10.37
N ARG A 242 -13.30 -19.34 11.62
CA ARG A 242 -11.94 -19.22 12.13
C ARG A 242 -11.20 -20.54 11.91
N ASN A 243 -10.04 -20.48 11.28
CA ASN A 243 -9.17 -21.65 11.15
C ASN A 243 -8.43 -21.94 12.47
N SER A 244 -7.75 -23.08 12.56
CA SER A 244 -7.01 -23.51 13.75
C SER A 244 -5.91 -22.55 14.19
N TYR A 245 -5.45 -21.67 13.30
CA TYR A 245 -4.43 -20.65 13.54
C TYR A 245 -5.03 -19.29 13.91
N GLY A 246 -6.35 -19.18 14.02
CA GLY A 246 -7.02 -17.94 14.44
C GLY A 246 -7.35 -16.95 13.32
N PHE A 247 -7.05 -17.28 12.06
CA PHE A 247 -7.37 -16.43 10.90
C PHE A 247 -8.80 -16.67 10.40
N LEU A 248 -9.40 -15.62 9.85
CA LEU A 248 -10.69 -15.67 9.20
C LEU A 248 -10.56 -16.24 7.79
N GLU A 249 -11.36 -17.24 7.49
CA GLU A 249 -11.46 -17.87 6.19
C GLU A 249 -12.90 -17.76 5.68
N PRO A 250 -13.12 -17.29 4.44
CA PRO A 250 -14.44 -17.28 3.84
C PRO A 250 -14.93 -18.72 3.67
N ASP A 251 -16.20 -18.93 3.97
CA ASP A 251 -16.80 -20.27 4.04
C ASP A 251 -17.16 -20.78 2.64
N ILE A 252 -16.15 -20.95 1.78
CA ILE A 252 -16.29 -21.45 0.42
C ILE A 252 -16.36 -22.99 0.48
N PRO A 253 -17.40 -23.64 -0.06
CA PRO A 253 -17.43 -25.10 -0.12
C PRO A 253 -16.25 -25.59 -0.95
N ALA A 254 -15.51 -26.59 -0.43
CA ALA A 254 -14.28 -27.13 -1.03
C ALA A 254 -14.43 -27.63 -2.48
N ASN A 255 -15.66 -27.76 -2.97
CA ASN A 255 -15.99 -28.17 -4.34
C ASN A 255 -16.26 -26.98 -5.29
N SER A 256 -15.79 -25.77 -4.96
CA SER A 256 -16.01 -24.59 -5.80
C SER A 256 -15.02 -24.58 -6.98
N PRO A 257 -15.50 -24.54 -8.24
CA PRO A 257 -14.64 -24.66 -9.43
C PRO A 257 -13.62 -23.51 -9.61
N HIS A 258 -13.78 -22.41 -8.88
CA HIS A 258 -12.93 -21.22 -8.99
C HIS A 258 -11.56 -21.31 -8.28
N LEU A 259 -11.29 -22.36 -7.49
CA LEU A 259 -9.98 -22.55 -6.84
C LEU A 259 -9.04 -23.50 -7.60
N SER A 260 -9.37 -23.88 -8.84
CA SER A 260 -8.57 -24.79 -9.66
C SER A 260 -7.36 -24.13 -10.35
N GLY A 261 -7.19 -22.81 -10.23
CA GLY A 261 -6.17 -22.04 -10.95
C GLY A 261 -4.94 -21.59 -10.14
N PHE A 262 -4.98 -21.66 -8.81
CA PHE A 262 -3.82 -21.32 -7.97
C PHE A 262 -3.13 -22.62 -7.55
N GLY A 263 -2.04 -22.93 -8.25
CA GLY A 263 -1.27 -24.15 -8.05
C GLY A 263 -0.85 -24.36 -6.60
N ASN A 264 -0.97 -25.61 -6.17
CA ASN A 264 -0.24 -26.31 -5.11
C ASN A 264 0.85 -25.49 -4.41
N HIS A 265 0.46 -24.65 -3.44
CA HIS A 265 1.35 -24.40 -2.32
C HIS A 265 1.25 -25.61 -1.39
N PRO A 266 2.37 -26.24 -0.97
CA PRO A 266 2.30 -27.32 0.00
C PRO A 266 1.72 -26.76 1.29
N THR A 267 0.46 -27.10 1.56
CA THR A 267 -0.12 -27.01 2.89
C THR A 267 0.82 -27.79 3.80
N ALA A 268 1.54 -27.09 4.66
CA ALA A 268 2.42 -27.73 5.63
C ALA A 268 1.59 -28.78 6.38
N ALA A 269 2.07 -30.02 6.38
CA ALA A 269 1.42 -31.13 7.06
C ALA A 269 1.12 -30.75 8.52
N PRO A 270 -0.04 -31.16 9.07
CA PRO A 270 -0.35 -30.87 10.46
C PRO A 270 0.72 -31.48 11.35
N ALA A 271 1.50 -30.63 12.02
CA ALA A 271 2.41 -31.05 13.05
C ALA A 271 1.58 -31.72 14.17
N THR A 272 1.97 -32.95 14.49
CA THR A 272 1.43 -33.77 15.57
C THR A 272 1.32 -32.95 16.86
N PRO A 273 0.20 -32.97 17.59
CA PRO A 273 0.06 -32.20 18.82
C PRO A 273 1.02 -32.77 19.87
N SER A 274 2.06 -32.01 20.21
CA SER A 274 2.89 -32.27 21.37
C SER A 274 2.09 -32.01 22.64
N THR A 275 1.94 -33.07 23.43
CA THR A 275 1.28 -33.13 24.73
C THR A 275 1.82 -32.05 25.67
N HIS A 276 1.12 -30.93 25.82
CA HIS A 276 1.38 -30.00 26.91
C HIS A 276 0.81 -30.59 28.21
N ILE A 277 1.71 -31.07 29.06
CA ILE A 277 1.42 -31.51 30.43
C ILE A 277 0.86 -30.31 31.21
N ARG A 278 -0.38 -30.44 31.66
CA ARG A 278 -1.05 -29.54 32.60
C ARG A 278 -0.40 -29.67 33.99
N PRO A 279 0.08 -28.59 34.63
CA PRO A 279 0.47 -28.64 36.03
C PRO A 279 -0.78 -28.83 36.90
N SER A 280 -0.76 -29.86 37.74
CA SER A 280 -1.77 -30.18 38.75
C SER A 280 -1.85 -29.12 39.84
N ASN A 281 -3.06 -28.66 40.13
CA ASN A 281 -3.41 -27.81 41.27
C ASN A 281 -3.54 -28.68 42.53
N PRO A 282 -2.83 -28.42 43.65
CA PRO A 282 -3.07 -29.11 44.91
C PRO A 282 -4.06 -28.32 45.78
N THR A 283 -5.30 -28.80 45.83
CA THR A 283 -6.21 -28.57 46.97
C THR A 283 -5.74 -29.40 48.15
N ASN A 284 -5.36 -28.75 49.25
CA ASN A 284 -5.29 -29.39 50.58
C ASN A 284 -6.13 -28.55 51.56
N ASN A 285 -7.27 -29.12 51.95
CA ASN A 285 -8.03 -28.72 53.14
C ASN A 285 -7.53 -29.59 54.29
N THR A 286 -7.03 -28.98 55.37
CA THR A 286 -6.97 -29.64 56.68
C THR A 286 -7.38 -28.66 57.78
N THR A 287 -8.49 -29.02 58.41
CA THR A 287 -9.05 -28.56 59.68
C THR A 287 -8.02 -28.58 60.82
N SER A 288 -7.93 -27.49 61.59
CA SER A 288 -7.67 -27.57 63.04
C SER A 288 -8.13 -26.30 63.77
N THR A 289 -9.15 -26.51 64.58
CA THR A 289 -9.65 -25.68 65.68
C THR A 289 -8.63 -25.51 66.80
N LEU A 290 -8.42 -24.28 67.32
CA LEU A 290 -8.19 -24.04 68.76
C LEU A 290 -8.34 -22.55 69.17
N THR A 291 -9.49 -22.27 69.77
CA THR A 291 -9.83 -21.42 70.94
C THR A 291 -8.85 -20.33 71.47
N LYS A 292 -9.35 -19.07 71.49
CA LYS A 292 -9.50 -18.04 72.59
C LYS A 292 -8.64 -18.10 73.87
N PRO A 293 -8.54 -17.04 74.73
CA PRO A 293 -9.47 -15.91 74.96
C PRO A 293 -9.18 -14.59 74.26
#